data_AF-A0A6A5A9Z4-F1
#
_entry.id   AF-A0A6A5A9Z4-F1
#
_cell.length_a   1.000
_cell.length_b   1.000
_cell.length_c   1.000
_cell.angle_alpha   90.00
_cell.angle_beta   90.00
_cell.angle_gamma   90.00
#
_symmetry.space_group_name_H-M   'P 1'
#
loop_
_entity.id
_entity.type
_entity.pdbx_description
1 polymer ?
#
loop_
_entity_poly.entity_id
_entity_poly.type
_entity_poly.pdbx_seq_one_letter_code
_entity_poly.pdbx_strand_id
1 'polypeptide(L)'
;MFHAVERSYWWPRLYKSVVHYVARCNACQRTKFSAASNVFAYNASVQTSTGFSPHYAVHLQHPRLPQLLDNPRLSGGGIQINAPNAPIRTIQDVKSFVSKRQSVMQQIKHNLAVTQQRQATQADRRGRSNMATLQVADQVLLHKSAIPTHAFHDSGQHNIKLRSA
;
A
#
# COMPACT_ATOMS: atom_id res chain seq x y z
N MET A 1 20.27 -14.66 22.58
CA MET A 1 20.17 -14.74 24.06
C MET A 1 20.34 -16.17 24.56
N PHE A 2 19.53 -17.15 24.13
CA PHE A 2 19.69 -18.56 24.54
C PHE A 2 21.11 -19.10 24.30
N HIS A 3 21.62 -18.99 23.07
CA HIS A 3 22.99 -19.45 22.74
C HIS A 3 24.11 -18.72 23.48
N ALA A 4 23.87 -17.53 24.05
CA ALA A 4 24.87 -16.84 24.86
C ALA A 4 24.93 -17.44 26.27
N VAL A 5 23.79 -17.83 26.83
CA VAL A 5 23.68 -18.45 28.16
C VAL A 5 24.16 -19.90 28.12
N GLU A 6 23.80 -20.64 27.07
CA GLU A 6 24.20 -22.03 26.85
C GLU A 6 25.72 -22.24 26.75
N ARG A 7 26.46 -21.25 26.24
CA ARG A 7 27.92 -21.34 26.10
C ARG A 7 28.67 -21.28 27.42
N SER A 8 28.07 -20.72 28.46
CA SER A 8 28.75 -20.47 29.75
C SER A 8 28.12 -21.18 30.92
N TYR A 9 26.88 -21.66 30.80
CA TYR A 9 26.13 -22.22 31.91
C TYR A 9 25.25 -23.39 31.46
N TRP A 10 25.01 -24.35 32.37
CA TRP A 10 24.13 -25.49 32.12
C TRP A 10 23.30 -25.84 33.36
N TRP A 11 22.01 -26.10 33.16
CA TRP A 11 21.11 -26.69 34.16
C TRP A 11 19.89 -27.37 33.49
N PRO A 12 19.18 -28.28 34.19
CA PRO A 12 17.99 -28.93 33.63
C PRO A 12 16.93 -27.92 33.19
N ARG A 13 16.44 -28.06 31.95
CA ARG A 13 15.43 -27.17 31.33
C ARG A 13 15.90 -25.71 31.13
N LEU A 14 17.19 -25.47 30.94
CA LEU A 14 17.78 -24.14 30.63
C LEU A 14 17.00 -23.34 29.58
N TYR A 15 16.64 -23.98 28.46
CA TYR A 15 15.82 -23.37 27.43
C TYR A 15 14.48 -22.84 27.97
N LYS A 16 13.76 -23.64 28.76
CA LYS A 16 12.47 -23.24 29.35
C LYS A 16 12.66 -22.07 30.32
N SER A 17 13.73 -22.08 31.12
CA SER A 17 14.06 -20.97 32.03
C SER A 17 14.31 -19.66 31.28
N VAL A 18 15.08 -19.69 30.19
CA VAL A 18 15.36 -18.51 29.36
C VAL A 18 14.09 -17.99 28.70
N VAL A 19 13.28 -18.87 28.08
CA VAL A 19 12.01 -18.47 27.45
C VAL A 19 11.07 -17.84 28.48
N HIS A 20 10.95 -18.45 29.66
CA HIS A 20 10.09 -17.96 30.73
C HIS A 20 10.56 -16.61 31.30
N TYR A 21 11.87 -16.43 31.45
CA TYR A 21 12.46 -15.15 31.84
C TYR A 21 12.15 -14.06 30.81
N VAL A 22 12.41 -14.33 29.52
CA VAL A 22 12.11 -13.38 28.45
C VAL A 22 10.62 -13.08 28.38
N ALA A 23 9.75 -14.07 28.59
CA ALA A 23 8.29 -13.90 28.63
C ALA A 23 7.84 -12.90 29.70
N ARG A 24 8.48 -12.88 30.88
CA ARG A 24 8.13 -12.01 32.02
C ARG A 24 8.93 -10.70 32.08
N CYS A 25 10.05 -10.61 31.38
CA CYS A 25 10.90 -9.42 31.34
C CYS A 25 10.22 -8.26 30.58
N ASN A 26 9.79 -7.21 31.29
CA ASN A 26 9.09 -6.05 30.69
C ASN A 26 9.93 -5.35 29.60
N ALA A 27 11.21 -5.06 29.87
CA ALA A 27 12.10 -4.44 28.89
C ALA A 27 12.23 -5.28 27.60
N CYS A 28 12.39 -6.59 27.76
CA CYS A 28 12.49 -7.55 26.65
C CYS A 28 11.18 -7.61 25.84
N GLN A 29 10.03 -7.54 26.50
CA GLN A 29 8.72 -7.57 25.84
C GLN A 29 8.43 -6.26 25.10
N ARG A 30 8.86 -5.11 25.63
CA ARG A 30 8.67 -3.80 24.96
C ARG A 30 9.47 -3.67 23.67
N THR A 31 10.63 -4.33 23.57
CA THR A 31 11.42 -4.35 22.33
C THR A 31 10.90 -5.32 21.27
N LYS A 32 9.96 -6.22 21.63
CA LYS A 32 9.37 -7.13 20.65
C LYS A 32 8.32 -6.39 19.83
N PHE A 33 8.47 -6.43 18.51
CA PHE A 33 7.40 -6.02 17.62
C PHE A 33 6.20 -6.94 17.84
N SER A 34 5.09 -6.35 18.28
CA SER A 34 3.81 -7.04 18.37
C SER A 34 3.15 -7.08 16.99
N ALA A 35 2.24 -8.04 16.77
CA ALA A 35 1.42 -8.05 15.56
C ALA A 35 0.67 -6.71 15.37
N ALA A 36 0.21 -6.09 16.46
CA ALA A 36 -0.42 -4.77 16.44
C ALA A 36 0.54 -3.66 15.96
N SER A 37 1.82 -3.69 16.39
CA SER A 37 2.85 -2.74 15.94
C SER A 37 3.12 -2.86 14.43
N ASN A 38 3.14 -4.09 13.90
CA ASN A 38 3.33 -4.32 12.46
C ASN A 38 2.14 -3.82 11.64
N VAL A 39 0.92 -4.12 12.08
CA VAL A 39 -0.32 -3.63 11.43
C VAL A 39 -0.38 -2.10 11.46
N PHE A 40 -0.01 -1.48 12.59
CA PHE A 40 0.06 -0.03 12.69
C PHE A 40 1.07 0.55 11.70
N ALA A 41 2.30 0.02 11.66
CA ALA A 41 3.34 0.49 10.75
C ALA A 41 2.89 0.40 9.29
N TYR A 42 2.28 -0.72 8.89
CA TYR A 42 1.71 -0.88 7.55
C TYR A 42 0.60 0.14 7.26
N ASN A 43 -0.38 0.27 8.15
CA ASN A 43 -1.52 1.17 7.99
C ASN A 43 -1.16 2.66 8.05
N ALA A 44 -0.04 3.00 8.70
CA ALA A 44 0.49 4.36 8.82
C ALA A 44 1.45 4.75 7.69
N SER A 45 2.12 3.78 7.09
CA SER A 45 3.06 4.02 5.99
C SER A 45 2.33 4.52 4.74
N VAL A 46 2.91 5.52 4.08
CA VAL A 46 2.42 6.02 2.79
C VAL A 46 2.76 5.01 1.70
N GLN A 47 1.77 4.59 0.93
CA GLN A 47 1.99 3.69 -0.20
C GLN A 47 2.45 4.48 -1.42
N THR A 48 3.41 3.93 -2.17
CA THR A 48 3.97 4.55 -3.38
C THR A 48 2.96 4.64 -4.52
N SER A 49 2.04 3.67 -4.63
CA SER A 49 1.03 3.60 -5.69
C SER A 49 -0.13 4.57 -5.49
N THR A 50 -0.54 4.80 -4.23
CA THR A 50 -1.69 5.65 -3.91
C THR A 50 -1.27 7.04 -3.44
N GLY A 51 -0.05 7.20 -2.92
CA GLY A 51 0.44 8.44 -2.32
C GLY A 51 -0.12 8.73 -0.93
N PHE A 52 -0.90 7.82 -0.34
CA PHE A 52 -1.52 7.96 0.98
C PHE A 52 -1.31 6.69 1.81
N SER A 53 -1.47 6.81 3.12
CA SER A 53 -1.53 5.62 3.99
C SER A 53 -2.89 4.93 3.88
N PRO A 54 -2.98 3.60 4.02
CA PRO A 54 -4.25 2.88 3.97
C PRO A 54 -5.29 3.43 4.94
N HIS A 55 -4.87 3.77 6.17
CA HIS A 55 -5.78 4.33 7.17
C HIS A 55 -6.27 5.73 6.76
N TYR A 56 -5.40 6.58 6.23
CA TYR A 56 -5.80 7.90 5.76
C TYR A 56 -6.75 7.84 4.56
N ALA A 57 -6.50 6.91 3.63
CA ALA A 57 -7.37 6.72 2.47
C ALA A 57 -8.81 6.37 2.89
N VAL A 58 -8.98 5.53 3.92
CA VAL A 58 -10.33 5.11 4.38
C VAL A 58 -10.96 6.14 5.32
N HIS A 59 -10.20 6.64 6.28
CA HIS A 59 -10.74 7.40 7.42
C HIS A 59 -10.43 8.90 7.37
N LEU A 60 -9.62 9.38 6.42
CA LEU A 60 -9.16 10.77 6.29
C LEU A 60 -8.47 11.32 7.55
N GLN A 61 -7.92 10.39 8.33
CA GLN A 61 -7.21 10.63 9.58
C GLN A 61 -5.88 9.90 9.55
N HIS A 62 -4.83 10.58 10.01
CA HIS A 62 -3.53 9.95 10.17
C HIS A 62 -3.59 9.03 11.41
N PRO A 63 -3.22 7.74 11.27
CA PRO A 63 -3.21 6.83 12.40
C PRO A 63 -2.21 7.36 13.43
N ARG A 64 -2.72 7.69 14.62
CA ARG A 64 -1.88 8.16 15.74
C ARG A 64 -1.33 6.96 16.49
N LEU A 65 -0.11 7.08 17.02
CA LEU A 65 0.33 6.12 18.02
C LEU A 65 -0.70 6.12 19.16
N PRO A 66 -1.06 4.96 19.73
CA PRO A 66 -1.77 4.91 21.02
C PRO A 66 -1.08 5.84 22.01
N GLN A 67 -1.86 6.59 22.79
CA GLN A 67 -1.51 7.84 23.50
C GLN A 67 -0.37 7.77 24.56
N LEU A 68 0.64 6.92 24.40
CA LEU A 68 1.76 6.83 25.34
C LEU A 68 2.77 7.99 25.26
N LEU A 69 2.53 8.96 24.37
CA LEU A 69 3.35 10.16 24.15
C LEU A 69 2.42 11.38 24.15
N ASP A 70 1.86 11.69 25.32
CA ASP A 70 1.00 12.85 25.53
C ASP A 70 1.76 14.15 25.26
N ASN A 71 1.49 14.76 24.11
CA ASN A 71 1.59 16.20 23.94
C ASN A 71 0.41 16.69 23.09
N PRO A 72 -0.63 17.27 23.71
CA PRO A 72 -1.90 17.61 23.04
C PRO A 72 -1.81 18.80 22.05
N ARG A 73 -0.64 19.39 21.83
CA ARG A 73 -0.48 20.62 21.04
C ARG A 73 -0.09 20.43 19.56
N LEU A 74 0.13 19.20 19.10
CA LEU A 74 0.60 18.94 17.72
C LEU A 74 -0.33 18.06 16.86
N SER A 75 -1.58 17.83 17.26
CA SER A 75 -2.47 16.96 16.48
C SER A 75 -3.83 17.60 16.19
N GLY A 76 -3.94 18.15 14.98
CA GLY A 76 -5.22 18.54 14.40
C GLY A 76 -6.21 17.39 14.45
N GLY A 77 -7.35 17.63 15.10
CA GLY A 77 -8.51 16.73 15.10
C GLY A 77 -8.59 15.74 16.27
N GLY A 78 -8.29 16.16 17.50
CA GLY A 78 -8.82 15.48 18.67
C GLY A 78 -10.27 15.92 18.90
N ILE A 79 -11.24 15.03 18.69
CA ILE A 79 -12.60 15.26 19.23
C ILE A 79 -12.46 15.12 20.74
N GLN A 80 -12.45 16.25 21.45
CA GLN A 80 -12.64 16.32 22.89
C GLN A 80 -14.06 15.84 23.17
N ILE A 81 -14.24 14.57 23.52
CA ILE A 81 -15.59 13.99 23.73
C ILE A 81 -16.22 14.49 25.04
N ASN A 82 -15.43 15.08 25.95
CA ASN A 82 -15.89 15.58 27.25
C ASN A 82 -15.52 17.05 27.51
N ALA A 83 -15.55 17.91 26.48
CA ALA A 83 -15.53 19.35 26.70
C ALA A 83 -16.99 19.86 26.76
N PRO A 84 -17.44 20.52 27.83
CA PRO A 84 -18.80 21.09 27.91
C PRO A 84 -19.10 22.14 26.83
N ASN A 85 -18.10 22.54 26.03
CA ASN A 85 -18.18 23.46 24.91
C ASN A 85 -17.69 22.85 23.58
N ALA A 86 -17.85 21.53 23.37
CA ALA A 86 -17.50 20.91 22.10
C ALA A 86 -18.26 21.61 20.95
N PRO A 87 -17.58 22.16 19.94
CA PRO A 87 -18.25 22.88 18.87
C PRO A 87 -19.21 21.94 18.15
N ILE A 88 -20.48 22.34 18.08
CA ILE A 88 -21.51 21.70 17.27
C ILE A 88 -20.95 21.64 15.84
N ARG A 89 -20.87 20.45 15.24
CA ARG A 89 -20.41 20.30 13.86
C ARG A 89 -21.30 21.19 12.97
N THR A 90 -20.69 22.20 12.38
CA THR A 90 -21.42 23.13 11.52
C THR A 90 -21.67 22.48 10.17
N ILE A 91 -22.68 22.97 9.43
CA ILE A 91 -22.92 22.53 8.04
C ILE A 91 -21.66 22.72 7.17
N GLN A 92 -20.85 23.73 7.49
CA GLN A 92 -19.59 24.00 6.80
C GLN A 92 -18.52 22.93 7.06
N ASP A 93 -18.48 22.37 8.27
CA ASP A 93 -17.58 21.25 8.61
C ASP A 93 -17.96 19.97 7.84
N VAL A 94 -19.26 19.74 7.64
CA VAL A 94 -19.75 18.60 6.84
C VAL A 94 -19.37 18.79 5.37
N LYS A 95 -19.59 19.98 4.81
CA LYS A 95 -19.22 20.30 3.42
C LYS A 95 -17.72 20.14 3.19
N SER A 96 -16.89 20.71 4.07
CA SER A 96 -15.44 20.61 3.95
C SER A 96 -14.94 19.16 4.07
N PHE A 97 -15.55 18.34 4.93
CA PHE A 97 -15.25 16.91 5.01
C PHE A 97 -15.56 16.16 3.70
N VAL A 98 -16.75 16.39 3.12
CA VAL A 98 -17.15 15.74 1.87
C VAL A 98 -16.23 16.16 0.72
N SER A 99 -15.94 17.46 0.60
CA SER A 99 -15.01 17.96 -0.42
C SER A 99 -13.61 17.38 -0.26
N LYS A 100 -13.10 17.30 0.99
CA LYS A 100 -11.81 16.66 1.28
C LYS A 100 -11.81 15.20 0.84
N ARG A 101 -12.86 14.43 1.16
CA ARG A 101 -12.97 13.02 0.78
C ARG A 101 -12.94 12.83 -0.73
N GLN A 102 -13.69 13.66 -1.45
CA GLN A 102 -13.76 13.62 -2.91
C GLN A 102 -12.38 13.89 -3.53
N SER A 103 -11.70 14.93 -3.06
CA SER A 103 -10.35 15.29 -3.52
C SER A 103 -9.33 14.16 -3.29
N VAL A 104 -9.30 13.57 -2.08
CA VAL A 104 -8.39 12.47 -1.77
C VAL A 104 -8.67 11.25 -2.65
N MET A 105 -9.94 10.88 -2.85
CA MET A 105 -10.31 9.75 -3.70
C MET A 105 -9.93 9.97 -5.16
N GLN A 106 -10.10 11.20 -5.68
CA GLN A 106 -9.67 11.56 -7.03
C GLN A 106 -8.14 11.44 -7.17
N GLN A 107 -7.39 11.92 -6.18
CA GLN A 107 -5.93 11.84 -6.21
C GLN A 107 -5.44 10.39 -6.13
N ILE A 108 -6.04 9.55 -5.30
CA ILE A 108 -5.73 8.10 -5.25
C ILE A 108 -5.95 7.46 -6.62
N LYS A 109 -7.10 7.72 -7.26
CA LYS A 109 -7.39 7.18 -8.60
C LYS A 109 -6.37 7.65 -9.63
N HIS A 110 -6.03 8.93 -9.61
CA HIS A 110 -5.02 9.49 -10.51
C HIS A 110 -3.64 8.85 -10.31
N ASN A 111 -3.16 8.77 -9.06
CA ASN A 111 -1.86 8.18 -8.73
C ASN A 111 -1.80 6.71 -9.11
N LEU A 112 -2.89 5.97 -8.89
CA LEU A 112 -2.97 4.56 -9.26
C LEU A 112 -2.89 4.38 -10.77
N ALA A 113 -3.63 5.19 -11.55
CA ALA A 113 -3.58 5.13 -13.02
C ALA A 113 -2.17 5.45 -13.56
N VAL A 114 -1.51 6.49 -13.03
CA VAL A 114 -0.14 6.84 -13.41
C VAL A 114 0.83 5.73 -13.04
N THR A 115 0.67 5.12 -11.87
CA THR A 115 1.53 4.02 -11.41
C THR A 115 1.35 2.78 -12.28
N GLN A 116 0.11 2.41 -12.61
CA GLN A 116 -0.20 1.31 -13.51
C GLN A 116 0.42 1.54 -14.88
N GLN A 117 0.30 2.74 -15.44
CA GLN A 117 0.93 3.07 -16.73
C GLN A 117 2.45 2.93 -16.67
N ARG A 118 3.10 3.41 -15.60
CA ARG A 118 4.55 3.27 -15.42
C ARG A 118 4.96 1.80 -15.30
N GLN A 119 4.19 1.01 -14.56
CA GLN A 119 4.43 -0.43 -14.42
C GLN A 119 4.27 -1.15 -15.75
N ALA A 120 3.25 -0.81 -16.55
CA ALA A 120 3.07 -1.33 -17.90
C ALA A 120 4.28 -1.00 -18.77
N THR A 121 4.66 0.28 -18.88
CA THR A 121 5.84 0.69 -19.67
C THR A 121 7.12 -0.02 -19.20
N GLN A 122 7.31 -0.19 -17.89
CA GLN A 122 8.48 -0.88 -17.36
C GLN A 122 8.46 -2.38 -17.64
N ALA A 123 7.28 -3.01 -17.53
CA ALA A 123 7.07 -4.42 -17.86
C ALA A 123 7.21 -4.67 -19.37
N ASP A 124 6.83 -3.73 -20.23
CA ASP A 124 7.05 -3.84 -21.67
C ASP A 124 8.55 -3.69 -22.00
N ARG A 125 9.24 -2.74 -21.36
CA ARG A 125 10.69 -2.54 -21.54
C ARG A 125 11.54 -3.69 -21.03
N ARG A 126 11.17 -4.28 -19.89
CA ARG A 126 11.91 -5.37 -19.23
C ARG A 126 11.23 -6.73 -19.39
N GLY A 127 10.20 -6.79 -20.22
CA GLY A 127 9.40 -7.98 -20.43
C GLY A 127 10.23 -9.08 -21.04
N ARG A 128 9.61 -10.26 -21.17
CA ARG A 128 10.23 -11.37 -21.90
C ARG A 128 10.59 -10.84 -23.28
N SER A 129 11.88 -10.89 -23.63
CA SER A 129 12.31 -10.73 -25.02
C SER A 129 11.48 -11.70 -25.87
N ASN A 130 11.14 -11.31 -27.10
CA ASN A 130 10.48 -12.24 -28.01
C ASN A 130 11.31 -13.53 -28.05
N MET A 131 10.74 -14.63 -27.55
CA MET A 131 11.40 -15.95 -27.57
C MET A 131 11.61 -16.45 -29.01
N ALA A 132 10.87 -15.87 -29.96
CA ALA A 132 11.02 -16.08 -31.38
C ALA A 132 11.70 -14.88 -32.03
N THR A 133 12.63 -15.15 -32.95
CA THR A 133 13.17 -14.12 -33.84
C THR A 133 12.16 -13.90 -34.95
N LEU A 134 11.46 -12.77 -34.93
CA LEU A 134 10.49 -12.42 -35.97
C LEU A 134 11.25 -11.95 -37.23
N GLN A 135 10.90 -12.52 -38.38
CA GLN A 135 11.39 -12.11 -39.68
C GLN A 135 10.40 -11.18 -40.38
N VAL A 136 10.89 -10.43 -41.37
CA VAL A 136 10.00 -9.66 -42.24
C VAL A 136 9.04 -10.62 -42.94
N ALA A 137 7.73 -10.30 -42.91
CA ALA A 137 6.58 -11.11 -43.38
C ALA A 137 6.01 -12.15 -42.39
N ASP A 138 6.55 -12.28 -41.17
CA ASP A 138 5.90 -13.08 -40.13
C ASP A 138 4.59 -12.45 -39.64
N GLN A 139 3.61 -13.29 -39.33
CA GLN A 139 2.32 -12.84 -38.80
C GLN A 139 2.40 -12.70 -37.27
N VAL A 140 2.06 -11.50 -36.78
CA VAL A 140 2.02 -11.19 -35.35
C VAL A 140 0.61 -10.83 -34.91
N LEU A 141 0.21 -11.31 -33.74
CA LEU A 141 -1.06 -10.95 -33.13
C LEU A 141 -0.92 -9.61 -32.42
N LEU A 142 -1.68 -8.62 -32.88
CA LEU A 142 -1.75 -7.29 -32.28
C LEU A 142 -3.17 -7.04 -31.77
N HIS A 143 -3.27 -6.39 -30.61
CA HIS A 143 -4.56 -5.96 -30.10
C HIS A 143 -5.13 -4.85 -31.00
N LYS A 144 -6.43 -4.88 -31.31
CA LYS A 144 -7.08 -3.92 -32.24
C LYS A 144 -6.85 -2.45 -31.85
N SER A 145 -6.73 -2.16 -30.55
CA SER A 145 -6.48 -0.80 -30.07
C SER A 145 -5.04 -0.32 -30.26
N ALA A 146 -4.10 -1.20 -30.64
CA ALA A 146 -2.70 -0.87 -30.85
C ALA A 146 -2.41 -0.39 -32.29
N ILE A 147 -3.35 -0.55 -33.21
CA ILE A 147 -3.21 -0.16 -34.61
C ILE A 147 -4.11 1.07 -34.87
N PRO A 148 -3.55 2.19 -35.36
CA PRO A 148 -4.35 3.35 -35.75
C PRO A 148 -5.39 3.00 -36.82
N THR A 149 -6.58 3.62 -36.77
CA THR A 149 -7.68 3.32 -37.70
C THR A 149 -7.34 3.55 -39.17
N HIS A 150 -6.40 4.46 -39.47
CA HIS A 150 -5.94 4.71 -40.84
C HIS A 150 -4.91 3.70 -41.34
N ALA A 151 -4.34 2.86 -40.47
CA ALA A 151 -3.41 1.81 -40.86
C ALA A 151 -4.13 0.54 -41.35
N PHE A 152 -5.46 0.49 -41.27
CA PHE A 152 -6.25 -0.56 -41.92
C PHE A 152 -6.43 -0.18 -43.39
N HIS A 153 -5.60 -0.74 -44.26
CA HIS A 153 -5.91 -0.80 -45.68
C HIS A 153 -6.95 -1.90 -45.91
N ASP A 154 -8.18 -1.51 -46.25
CA ASP A 154 -9.16 -2.42 -46.85
C ASP A 154 -8.72 -2.73 -48.30
N SER A 155 -7.59 -3.41 -48.45
CA SER A 155 -7.22 -4.01 -49.73
C SER A 155 -7.98 -5.32 -49.82
N GLY A 156 -9.02 -5.36 -50.65
CA GLY A 156 -9.94 -6.48 -50.85
C GLY A 156 -9.33 -7.78 -51.39
N GLN A 157 -8.07 -8.10 -51.07
CA GLN A 157 -7.47 -9.40 -51.29
C GLN A 157 -6.59 -9.76 -50.08
N HIS A 158 -6.71 -11.01 -49.64
CA HIS A 158 -5.91 -11.71 -48.61
C HIS A 158 -6.42 -11.67 -47.16
N ASN A 159 -7.35 -12.60 -46.86
CA ASN A 159 -7.36 -13.49 -45.68
C ASN A 159 -6.88 -12.97 -44.30
N ILE A 160 -7.22 -11.75 -43.90
CA ILE A 160 -7.13 -11.36 -42.48
C ILE A 160 -8.33 -11.96 -41.75
N LYS A 161 -8.21 -13.22 -41.30
CA LYS A 161 -9.19 -13.81 -40.37
C LYS A 161 -9.01 -13.18 -38.99
N LEU A 162 -9.70 -12.07 -38.78
CA LEU A 162 -9.96 -11.54 -37.44
C LEU A 162 -10.82 -12.57 -36.71
N ARG A 163 -10.20 -13.34 -35.81
CA ARG A 163 -10.93 -14.23 -34.91
C ARG A 163 -11.08 -13.50 -33.58
N SER A 164 -12.31 -13.09 -33.27
CA SER A 164 -12.73 -12.55 -31.99
C SER A 164 -12.49 -13.60 -30.89
N ALA A 165 -11.93 -13.18 -29.76
CA ALA A 165 -12.04 -13.93 -28.50
C ALA A 165 -13.32 -13.50 -27.78
#